data_AF-A0A6G0SVV6-F1
#
_entry.id   AF-A0A6G0SVV6-F1
#
_cell.length_a   1.000
_cell.length_b   1.000
_cell.length_c   1.000
_cell.angle_alpha   90.00
_cell.angle_beta   90.00
_cell.angle_gamma   90.00
#
_symmetry.space_group_name_H-M   'P 1'
#
loop_
_entity.id
_entity.type
_entity.pdbx_description
1 polymer ?
#
loop_
_entity_poly.entity_id
_entity_poly.type
_entity_poly.pdbx_seq_one_letter_code
_entity_poly.pdbx_strand_id
1 'polypeptide(L)'
;MRLLDNVNVSTRMENTVIRIFKRVYADPCDNSLFVSRIQRMCKDKFLSSKFIKKKYNEHVLVDKVILGIMRPFDLNVDILSAVYCQVVSPQPMCKVPSFAMNAFKHFNELYSRYETKKNLKLLPQYGTAELEVTCYSQLGAIKRSYDEENSKTKIERGERKIKVVVSTYEMFVLDLFNSNDFLTGETILKETMIPKDSLLVSLGKLVNDHKLLIKRPICKEIKLSDTFYVREDL
;
A
#
# COMPACT_ATOMS: atom_id res chain seq x y z
N MET A 1 11.15 9.08 5.48
CA MET A 1 11.00 10.26 4.60
C MET A 1 9.50 10.52 4.44
N ARG A 2 8.93 11.47 5.20
CA ARG A 2 7.47 11.77 5.28
C ARG A 2 6.82 12.21 3.96
N LEU A 3 7.62 12.49 2.93
CA LEU A 3 7.14 12.89 1.61
C LEU A 3 6.39 11.77 0.88
N LEU A 4 6.62 10.50 1.19
CA LEU A 4 5.95 9.35 0.52
C LEU A 4 4.73 8.84 1.29
N ASP A 5 4.52 9.31 2.51
CA ASP A 5 3.32 8.99 3.28
C ASP A 5 2.15 9.78 2.67
N ASN A 6 1.17 9.07 2.11
CA ASN A 6 -0.05 9.61 1.47
C ASN A 6 -1.02 10.28 2.46
N VAL A 7 -0.52 11.09 3.41
CA VAL A 7 -1.39 12.05 4.09
C VAL A 7 -1.65 13.16 3.08
N ASN A 8 -2.88 13.29 2.59
CA ASN A 8 -3.32 14.27 1.58
C ASN A 8 -2.71 15.67 1.82
N VAL A 9 -1.55 15.94 1.22
CA VAL A 9 -0.96 17.27 1.23
C VAL A 9 -1.57 18.01 0.04
N SER A 10 -2.37 19.04 0.32
CA SER A 10 -2.87 19.94 -0.70
C SER A 10 -1.70 20.60 -1.45
N THR A 11 -1.81 20.77 -2.77
CA THR A 11 -0.85 21.51 -3.62
C THR A 11 -0.53 22.92 -3.08
N ARG A 12 -1.45 23.51 -2.31
CA ARG A 12 -1.25 24.80 -1.62
C ARG A 12 -0.26 24.68 -0.45
N MET A 13 -0.31 23.59 0.31
CA MET A 13 0.66 23.30 1.39
C MET A 13 2.01 22.91 0.80
N GLU A 14 2.04 22.19 -0.32
CA GLU A 14 3.28 21.82 -1.05
C GLU A 14 4.09 23.05 -1.48
N ASN A 15 3.45 24.01 -2.16
CA ASN A 15 4.07 25.26 -2.57
C ASN A 15 4.47 26.14 -1.38
N THR A 16 3.71 26.05 -0.28
CA THR A 16 4.03 26.75 0.97
C THR A 16 5.28 26.18 1.62
N VAL A 17 5.43 24.85 1.69
CA VAL A 17 6.63 24.18 2.20
C VAL A 17 7.84 24.55 1.35
N ILE A 18 7.75 24.46 0.01
CA ILE A 18 8.85 24.87 -0.88
C ILE A 18 9.22 26.34 -0.66
N ARG A 19 8.23 27.23 -0.49
CA ARG A 19 8.47 28.65 -0.24
C ARG A 19 9.11 28.92 1.12
N ILE A 20 8.71 28.20 2.17
CA ILE A 20 9.32 28.27 3.50
C ILE A 20 10.77 27.78 3.43
N PHE A 21 11.03 26.65 2.79
CA PHE A 21 12.40 26.15 2.59
C PHE A 21 13.26 27.15 1.82
N LYS A 22 12.75 27.73 0.73
CA LYS A 22 13.47 28.78 -0.01
C LYS A 22 13.75 30.02 0.83
N ARG A 23 12.90 30.36 1.80
CA ARG A 23 13.06 31.54 2.66
C ARG A 23 14.02 31.27 3.83
N VAL A 24 13.93 30.09 4.45
CA VAL A 24 14.74 29.71 5.61
C VAL A 24 16.18 29.37 5.19
N TYR A 25 16.37 28.84 3.99
CA TYR A 25 17.68 28.45 3.47
C TYR A 25 18.13 29.34 2.27
N ALA A 26 17.72 30.61 2.29
CA ALA A 26 18.07 31.61 1.26
C ALA A 26 19.39 32.35 1.53
N ASP A 27 20.20 31.88 2.49
CA ASP A 27 21.48 32.49 2.79
C ASP A 27 22.49 32.16 1.67
N PRO A 28 23.02 33.15 0.93
CA PRO A 28 23.95 32.94 -0.18
C PRO A 28 25.31 32.34 0.23
N CYS A 29 25.63 32.32 1.54
CA CYS A 29 26.86 31.69 2.04
C CYS A 29 26.74 30.20 2.35
N ASP A 30 25.53 29.62 2.36
CA ASP A 30 25.34 28.16 2.50
C ASP A 30 24.79 27.58 1.19
N ASN A 31 25.73 27.28 0.28
CA ASN A 31 25.56 26.48 -0.93
C ASN A 31 25.06 25.06 -0.61
N SER A 32 23.83 24.98 -0.14
CA SER A 32 23.28 23.76 0.41
C SER A 32 22.87 22.82 -0.72
N LEU A 33 23.79 21.97 -1.17
CA LEU A 33 23.52 20.77 -1.98
C LEU A 33 22.29 19.99 -1.45
N PHE A 34 22.03 20.09 -0.14
CA PHE A 34 20.84 19.57 0.51
C PHE A 34 19.53 20.25 0.06
N VAL A 35 19.44 21.59 0.03
CA VAL A 35 18.23 22.30 -0.44
C VAL A 35 17.94 22.01 -1.91
N SER A 36 18.98 22.04 -2.75
CA SER A 36 18.83 21.72 -4.18
C SER A 36 18.39 20.26 -4.39
N ARG A 37 18.87 19.31 -3.58
CA ARG A 37 18.40 17.92 -3.56
C ARG A 37 16.93 17.81 -3.18
N ILE A 38 16.49 18.41 -2.07
CA ILE A 38 15.09 18.39 -1.63
C ILE A 38 14.17 19.01 -2.70
N GLN A 39 14.56 20.14 -3.28
CA GLN A 39 13.81 20.77 -4.35
C GLN A 39 13.65 19.84 -5.57
N ARG A 40 14.69 19.08 -5.90
CA ARG A 40 14.66 18.12 -7.01
C ARG A 40 13.82 16.90 -6.69
N MET A 41 13.83 16.40 -5.46
CA MET A 41 12.92 15.36 -4.98
C MET A 41 11.45 15.79 -5.08
N CYS A 42 11.14 17.03 -4.71
CA CYS A 42 9.80 17.60 -4.89
C CYS A 42 9.43 17.71 -6.38
N LYS A 43 10.34 18.17 -7.25
CA LYS A 43 10.08 18.21 -8.70
C LYS A 43 9.80 16.82 -9.27
N ASP A 44 10.55 15.80 -8.85
CA ASP A 44 10.32 14.42 -9.30
C ASP A 44 8.96 13.91 -8.84
N LYS A 45 8.66 14.05 -7.54
CA LYS A 45 7.38 13.59 -6.98
C LYS A 45 6.18 14.31 -7.62
N PHE A 46 6.23 15.63 -7.80
CA PHE A 46 5.06 16.42 -8.15
C PHE A 46 4.94 16.80 -9.63
N LEU A 47 6.05 16.98 -10.34
CA LEU A 47 6.05 17.44 -11.75
C LEU A 47 6.36 16.29 -12.71
N SER A 48 7.43 15.54 -12.47
CA SER A 48 7.88 14.48 -13.39
C SER A 48 6.87 13.33 -13.44
N SER A 49 6.28 12.96 -12.29
CA SER A 49 5.27 11.90 -12.23
C SER A 49 3.95 12.29 -12.92
N LYS A 50 3.57 13.57 -12.92
CA LYS A 50 2.24 14.04 -13.36
C LYS A 50 1.99 13.79 -14.85
N PHE A 51 2.98 14.09 -15.70
CA PHE A 51 2.86 13.88 -17.15
C PHE A 51 2.70 12.39 -17.49
N ILE A 52 3.56 11.54 -16.93
CA ILE A 52 3.53 10.10 -17.16
C ILE A 52 2.26 9.46 -16.59
N LYS A 53 1.84 9.83 -15.37
CA LYS A 53 0.57 9.39 -14.77
C LYS A 53 -0.62 9.70 -15.68
N LYS A 54 -0.69 10.93 -16.20
CA LYS A 54 -1.77 11.34 -17.12
C LYS A 54 -1.78 10.46 -18.36
N LYS A 55 -0.62 10.25 -18.99
CA LYS A 55 -0.49 9.41 -20.19
C LYS A 55 -0.84 7.94 -19.94
N TYR A 56 -0.44 7.41 -18.79
CA TYR A 56 -0.80 6.06 -18.39
C TYR A 56 -2.32 5.93 -18.20
N ASN A 57 -2.96 6.87 -17.51
CA ASN A 57 -4.42 6.85 -17.31
C ASN A 57 -5.20 6.97 -18.63
N GLU A 58 -4.73 7.80 -19.56
CA GLU A 58 -5.27 7.87 -20.92
C GLU A 58 -5.20 6.50 -21.63
N HIS A 59 -4.05 5.81 -21.55
CA HIS A 59 -3.88 4.48 -22.13
C HIS A 59 -4.77 3.43 -21.46
N VAL A 60 -4.87 3.45 -20.13
CA VAL A 60 -5.75 2.54 -19.37
C VAL A 60 -7.21 2.72 -19.79
N LEU A 61 -7.64 3.98 -19.98
CA LEU A 61 -9.00 4.27 -20.43
C LEU A 61 -9.25 3.73 -21.84
N VAL A 62 -8.29 3.88 -22.76
CA VAL A 62 -8.37 3.32 -24.11
C VAL A 62 -8.45 1.79 -24.06
N ASP A 63 -7.59 1.13 -23.28
CA ASP A 63 -7.61 -0.33 -23.12
C ASP A 63 -8.99 -0.81 -22.62
N LYS A 64 -9.57 -0.10 -21.64
CA LYS A 64 -10.87 -0.44 -21.06
C LYS A 64 -12.02 -0.23 -22.04
N VAL A 65 -12.03 0.90 -22.75
CA VAL A 65 -13.17 1.32 -23.58
C VAL A 65 -13.13 0.70 -24.97
N ILE A 66 -11.95 0.62 -25.59
CA ILE A 66 -11.79 0.15 -26.97
C ILE A 66 -11.50 -1.35 -27.00
N LEU A 67 -10.57 -1.81 -26.16
CA LEU A 67 -10.11 -3.21 -26.18
C LEU A 67 -10.88 -4.10 -25.20
N GLY A 68 -11.74 -3.52 -24.35
CA GLY A 68 -12.49 -4.24 -23.32
C GLY A 68 -11.62 -4.85 -22.22
N ILE A 69 -10.37 -4.42 -22.09
CA ILE A 69 -9.42 -4.99 -21.12
C ILE A 69 -9.73 -4.42 -19.73
N MET A 70 -10.27 -5.28 -18.86
CA MET A 70 -10.51 -4.95 -17.45
C MET A 70 -9.26 -5.25 -16.63
N ARG A 71 -8.92 -4.33 -15.71
CA ARG A 71 -7.82 -4.52 -14.77
C ARG A 71 -8.37 -4.82 -13.38
N PRO A 72 -7.67 -5.65 -12.60
CA PRO A 72 -8.13 -6.04 -11.28
C PRO A 72 -8.08 -4.88 -10.26
N PHE A 73 -7.28 -3.83 -10.50
CA PHE A 73 -7.16 -2.67 -9.62
C PHE A 73 -6.65 -1.43 -10.35
N ASP A 74 -6.90 -0.27 -9.74
CA ASP A 74 -6.38 1.03 -10.17
C ASP A 74 -4.96 1.26 -9.65
N LEU A 75 -4.08 1.80 -10.50
CA LEU A 75 -2.68 2.02 -10.17
C LEU A 75 -2.35 3.52 -10.09
N ASN A 76 -1.72 3.95 -9.01
CA ASN A 76 -1.18 5.30 -8.84
C ASN A 76 0.33 5.24 -8.57
N VAL A 77 1.15 5.80 -9.46
CA VAL A 77 2.62 5.60 -9.46
C VAL A 77 3.41 6.90 -9.27
N ASP A 78 4.14 7.04 -8.17
CA ASP A 78 5.13 8.11 -8.02
C ASP A 78 6.49 7.68 -8.58
N ILE A 79 7.04 8.45 -9.53
CA ILE A 79 8.35 8.20 -10.14
C ILE A 79 9.39 9.10 -9.47
N LEU A 80 10.47 8.51 -8.97
CA LEU A 80 11.52 9.19 -8.20
C LEU A 80 12.88 8.92 -8.82
N SER A 81 13.72 9.94 -8.97
CA SER A 81 15.12 9.71 -9.37
C SER A 81 15.94 9.22 -8.17
N ALA A 82 16.58 8.06 -8.32
CA ALA A 82 17.41 7.43 -7.30
C ALA A 82 18.59 8.30 -6.81
N VAL A 83 19.07 9.24 -7.63
CA VAL A 83 20.20 10.12 -7.29
C VAL A 83 19.83 11.12 -6.19
N TYR A 84 18.56 11.48 -6.08
CA TYR A 84 18.08 12.52 -5.16
C TYR A 84 17.34 11.93 -3.98
N CYS A 85 16.49 10.93 -4.21
CA CYS A 85 15.90 10.16 -3.14
C CYS A 85 16.95 9.18 -2.65
N GLN A 86 17.49 9.35 -1.45
CA GLN A 86 18.41 8.40 -0.80
C GLN A 86 17.70 7.06 -0.56
N VAL A 87 17.43 6.30 -1.61
CA VAL A 87 16.88 4.96 -1.49
C VAL A 87 18.04 4.10 -1.02
N VAL A 88 18.06 3.85 0.28
CA VAL A 88 19.14 3.12 0.95
C VAL A 88 19.33 1.78 0.26
N SER A 89 20.55 1.54 -0.21
CA SER A 89 21.01 0.29 -0.80
C SER A 89 21.76 -0.51 0.28
N PRO A 90 21.63 -1.85 0.36
CA PRO A 90 20.79 -2.69 -0.51
C PRO A 90 19.32 -2.59 -0.12
N GLN A 91 18.46 -2.47 -1.13
CA GLN A 91 17.04 -2.51 -0.89
C GLN A 91 16.64 -3.92 -0.47
N PRO A 92 15.79 -4.06 0.54
CA PRO A 92 15.33 -5.37 0.96
C PRO A 92 14.61 -6.09 -0.18
N MET A 93 15.05 -7.32 -0.45
CA MET A 93 14.45 -8.17 -1.47
C MET A 93 13.15 -8.75 -0.91
N CYS A 94 12.00 -8.34 -1.43
CA CYS A 94 10.72 -9.00 -1.17
C CYS A 94 10.17 -9.63 -2.46
N LYS A 95 9.44 -10.72 -2.31
CA LYS A 95 8.68 -11.35 -3.40
C LYS A 95 7.38 -10.58 -3.58
N VAL A 96 7.30 -9.87 -4.69
CA VAL A 96 6.11 -9.12 -5.09
C VAL A 96 5.08 -10.12 -5.66
N PRO A 97 3.82 -10.12 -5.16
CA PRO A 97 2.74 -10.94 -5.71
C PRO A 97 2.59 -10.76 -7.22
N SER A 98 2.15 -11.83 -7.90
CA SER A 98 2.07 -11.89 -9.36
C SER A 98 1.20 -10.76 -9.94
N PHE A 99 0.05 -10.46 -9.32
CA PHE A 99 -0.84 -9.40 -9.76
C PHE A 99 -0.17 -8.02 -9.75
N ALA A 100 0.58 -7.71 -8.68
CA ALA A 100 1.28 -6.44 -8.52
C ALA A 100 2.48 -6.35 -9.49
N MET A 101 3.21 -7.46 -9.66
CA MET A 101 4.31 -7.54 -10.62
C MET A 101 3.84 -7.37 -12.06
N ASN A 102 2.69 -7.95 -12.44
CA ASN A 102 2.14 -7.82 -13.78
C ASN A 102 1.71 -6.37 -14.07
N ALA A 103 1.07 -5.70 -13.11
CA ALA A 103 0.75 -4.28 -13.25
C ALA A 103 2.00 -3.40 -13.38
N PHE A 104 3.05 -3.69 -12.61
CA PHE A 104 4.33 -3.00 -12.73
C PHE A 104 4.99 -3.22 -14.10
N LYS A 105 5.02 -4.44 -14.62
CA LYS A 105 5.56 -4.74 -15.95
C LYS A 105 4.83 -3.97 -17.04
N HIS A 106 3.50 -3.97 -16.99
CA HIS A 106 2.69 -3.22 -17.95
C HIS A 106 2.94 -1.70 -17.88
N PHE A 107 3.06 -1.16 -16.67
CA PHE A 107 3.45 0.25 -16.48
C PHE A 107 4.85 0.52 -17.03
N ASN A 108 5.81 -0.37 -16.78
CA ASN A 108 7.19 -0.23 -17.20
C ASN A 108 7.32 -0.23 -18.73
N GLU A 109 6.60 -1.11 -19.43
CA GLU A 109 6.55 -1.13 -20.90
C GLU A 109 6.04 0.20 -21.47
N LEU A 110 4.99 0.77 -20.88
CA LEU A 110 4.49 2.08 -21.27
C LEU A 110 5.50 3.18 -20.98
N TYR A 111 6.14 3.15 -19.80
CA TYR A 111 7.15 4.13 -19.41
C TYR A 111 8.35 4.12 -20.36
N SER A 112 8.83 2.95 -20.76
CA SER A 112 9.95 2.80 -21.69
C SER A 112 9.70 3.43 -23.06
N ARG A 113 8.43 3.63 -23.48
CA ARG A 113 8.10 4.37 -24.71
C ARG A 113 8.39 5.87 -24.60
N TYR A 114 8.38 6.42 -23.38
CA TYR A 114 8.60 7.85 -23.13
C TYR A 114 10.01 8.17 -22.64
N GLU A 115 10.64 7.24 -21.90
CA GLU A 115 11.97 7.42 -21.34
C GLU A 115 12.80 6.15 -21.59
N THR A 116 13.54 6.14 -22.70
CA THR A 116 14.32 4.99 -23.14
C THR A 116 15.64 4.81 -22.37
N LYS A 117 16.09 5.85 -21.66
CA LYS A 117 17.41 5.86 -20.98
C LYS A 117 17.35 5.50 -19.50
N LYS A 118 16.16 5.29 -18.93
CA LYS A 118 15.99 5.02 -17.50
C LYS A 118 15.21 3.75 -17.28
N ASN A 119 15.66 2.96 -16.31
CA ASN A 119 14.96 1.78 -15.84
C ASN A 119 14.19 2.10 -14.57
N LEU A 120 12.97 1.57 -14.45
CA LEU A 120 12.20 1.65 -13.22
C LEU A 120 12.56 0.50 -12.28
N LYS A 121 12.53 0.80 -10.98
CA LYS A 121 12.58 -0.20 -9.93
C LYS A 121 11.41 0.02 -8.99
N LEU A 122 10.63 -1.03 -8.75
CA LEU A 122 9.53 -0.98 -7.81
C LEU A 122 10.07 -0.93 -6.37
N LEU A 123 9.46 -0.10 -5.52
CA LEU A 123 9.84 0.10 -4.11
C LEU A 123 8.63 -0.18 -3.20
N PRO A 124 8.33 -1.46 -2.90
CA PRO A 124 7.17 -1.83 -2.09
C PRO A 124 7.15 -1.20 -0.69
N GLN A 125 8.32 -0.91 -0.11
CA GLN A 125 8.45 -0.30 1.21
C GLN A 125 7.83 1.10 1.35
N TYR A 126 7.51 1.76 0.23
CA TYR A 126 6.90 3.10 0.22
C TYR A 126 5.49 3.13 -0.37
N GLY A 127 4.95 1.99 -0.80
CA GLY A 127 3.63 1.93 -1.42
C GLY A 127 2.51 1.68 -0.40
N THR A 128 1.29 2.04 -0.79
CA THR A 128 0.04 1.75 -0.08
C THR A 128 -0.99 1.17 -1.05
N ALA A 129 -1.98 0.47 -0.53
CA ALA A 129 -3.08 -0.10 -1.29
C ALA A 129 -4.41 0.12 -0.54
N GLU A 130 -5.46 0.47 -1.29
CA GLU A 130 -6.85 0.40 -0.82
C GLU A 130 -7.39 -0.99 -1.14
N LEU A 131 -7.86 -1.70 -0.11
CA LEU A 131 -8.42 -3.04 -0.23
C LEU A 131 -9.89 -3.01 0.17
N GLU A 132 -10.70 -3.80 -0.54
CA GLU A 132 -12.06 -4.12 -0.14
C GLU A 132 -12.08 -5.51 0.49
N VAL A 133 -12.33 -5.56 1.79
CA VAL A 133 -12.40 -6.80 2.57
C VAL A 133 -13.86 -7.20 2.69
N THR A 134 -14.16 -8.45 2.33
CA THR A 134 -15.51 -9.01 2.43
C THR A 134 -15.58 -9.91 3.66
N CYS A 135 -16.46 -9.55 4.59
CA CYS A 135 -16.65 -10.24 5.86
C CYS A 135 -18.04 -10.89 5.90
N TYR A 136 -18.09 -12.13 6.35
CA TYR A 136 -19.32 -12.91 6.41
C TYR A 136 -19.79 -13.01 7.86
N SER A 137 -20.45 -11.97 8.35
CA SER A 137 -20.98 -11.96 9.71
C SER A 137 -22.33 -12.69 9.78
N GLN A 138 -22.57 -13.41 10.87
CA GLN A 138 -23.91 -13.86 11.23
C GLN A 138 -24.66 -12.68 11.85
N LEU A 139 -25.49 -11.99 11.07
CA LEU A 139 -26.27 -10.82 11.51
C LEU A 139 -27.41 -11.15 12.50
N GLY A 140 -27.36 -12.31 13.17
CA GLY A 140 -28.45 -12.83 14.02
C GLY A 140 -28.32 -12.60 15.53
N ALA A 141 -27.22 -12.06 16.06
CA ALA A 141 -26.98 -12.06 17.52
C ALA A 141 -27.03 -10.69 18.23
N ILE A 142 -27.38 -9.59 17.54
CA ILE A 142 -27.52 -8.28 18.19
C ILE A 142 -28.83 -7.60 17.78
N LYS A 143 -29.95 -8.22 18.13
CA LYS A 143 -31.11 -7.48 18.65
C LYS A 143 -31.33 -7.97 20.08
N ARG A 144 -30.85 -7.19 21.05
CA ARG A 144 -31.37 -7.28 22.42
C ARG A 144 -32.77 -6.68 22.37
N SER A 145 -33.77 -7.50 22.12
CA SER A 145 -35.14 -7.24 22.53
C SER A 145 -35.45 -8.24 23.64
N TYR A 146 -35.70 -7.74 24.84
CA TYR A 146 -36.65 -8.40 25.72
C TYR A 146 -37.97 -8.42 24.93
N ASP A 147 -38.37 -9.61 24.46
CA ASP A 147 -39.74 -10.12 24.50
C ASP A 147 -39.83 -11.43 23.70
N GLU A 148 -40.79 -12.23 24.14
CA GLU A 148 -40.90 -13.69 24.07
C GLU A 148 -41.03 -14.33 22.67
N GLU A 149 -40.57 -15.58 22.67
CA GLU A 149 -41.05 -16.76 21.95
C GLU A 149 -41.26 -16.78 20.42
N ASN A 150 -40.59 -17.78 19.83
CA ASN A 150 -41.03 -18.59 18.70
C ASN A 150 -40.88 -17.98 17.29
N SER A 151 -39.67 -18.06 16.73
CA SER A 151 -39.51 -18.22 15.28
C SER A 151 -38.18 -18.90 14.93
N LYS A 152 -38.25 -19.96 14.11
CA LYS A 152 -37.09 -20.57 13.44
C LYS A 152 -36.50 -19.54 12.46
N THR A 153 -35.62 -18.68 12.93
CA THR A 153 -34.94 -17.70 12.10
C THR A 153 -33.84 -18.39 11.30
N LYS A 154 -34.02 -18.44 9.98
CA LYS A 154 -32.92 -18.70 9.03
C LYS A 154 -31.82 -17.69 9.34
N ILE A 155 -30.64 -18.17 9.74
CA ILE A 155 -29.45 -17.34 9.90
C ILE A 155 -29.00 -16.93 8.50
N GLU A 156 -29.50 -15.79 8.01
CA GLU A 156 -28.96 -15.17 6.80
C GLU A 156 -27.56 -14.63 7.13
N ARG A 157 -26.52 -15.21 6.51
CA ARG A 157 -25.17 -14.66 6.54
C ARG A 157 -25.20 -13.38 5.71
N GLY A 158 -25.14 -12.23 6.36
CA GLY A 158 -25.04 -10.96 5.64
C GLY A 158 -23.58 -10.69 5.31
N GLU A 159 -23.33 -10.43 4.03
CA GLU A 159 -22.04 -10.00 3.51
C GLU A 159 -21.83 -8.52 3.84
N ARG A 160 -20.77 -8.18 4.58
CA ARG A 160 -20.35 -6.80 4.82
C ARG A 160 -19.03 -6.56 4.10
N LYS A 161 -18.96 -5.47 3.32
CA LYS A 161 -17.74 -5.02 2.68
C LYS A 161 -17.16 -3.81 3.40
N ILE A 162 -15.86 -3.86 3.68
CA ILE A 162 -15.13 -2.80 4.39
C ILE A 162 -13.95 -2.37 3.53
N LYS A 163 -13.78 -1.06 3.37
CA LYS A 163 -12.61 -0.49 2.69
C LYS A 163 -11.54 -0.15 3.70
N VAL A 164 -10.31 -0.57 3.43
CA VAL A 164 -9.16 -0.32 4.31
C VAL A 164 -7.95 0.09 3.48
N VAL A 165 -7.17 1.05 3.97
CA VAL A 165 -5.90 1.43 3.37
C VAL A 165 -4.79 0.81 4.19
N VAL A 166 -3.94 0.02 3.52
CA VAL A 166 -2.80 -0.68 4.13
C VAL A 166 -1.52 -0.36 3.36
N SER A 167 -0.36 -0.61 3.96
CA SER A 167 0.91 -0.60 3.25
C SER A 167 1.01 -1.78 2.27
N THR A 168 1.93 -1.67 1.32
CA THR A 168 2.16 -2.76 0.34
C THR A 168 2.61 -4.05 1.01
N TYR A 169 3.40 -3.97 2.09
CA TYR A 169 3.80 -5.16 2.85
C TYR A 169 2.62 -5.83 3.54
N GLU A 170 1.72 -5.06 4.13
CA GLU A 170 0.48 -5.59 4.70
C GLU A 170 -0.39 -6.24 3.64
N MET A 171 -0.53 -5.63 2.44
CA MET A 171 -1.21 -6.23 1.30
C MET A 171 -0.58 -7.57 0.88
N PHE A 172 0.75 -7.65 0.82
CA PHE A 172 1.45 -8.91 0.45
C PHE A 172 1.19 -10.01 1.47
N VAL A 173 1.10 -9.67 2.76
CA VAL A 173 0.74 -10.63 3.81
C VAL A 173 -0.70 -11.10 3.63
N LEU A 174 -1.64 -10.17 3.40
CA LEU A 174 -3.06 -10.49 3.23
C LEU A 174 -3.32 -11.36 1.99
N ASP A 175 -2.57 -11.16 0.90
CA ASP A 175 -2.69 -11.98 -0.32
C ASP A 175 -2.46 -13.47 -0.05
N LEU A 176 -1.56 -13.82 0.88
CA LEU A 176 -1.33 -15.22 1.25
C LEU A 176 -2.57 -15.88 1.87
N PHE A 177 -3.39 -15.12 2.58
CA PHE A 177 -4.60 -15.64 3.24
C PHE A 177 -5.75 -15.92 2.25
N ASN A 178 -5.63 -15.50 0.97
CA ASN A 178 -6.59 -15.89 -0.06
C ASN A 178 -6.55 -17.40 -0.36
N SER A 179 -5.46 -18.10 0.02
CA SER A 179 -5.27 -19.54 -0.22
C SER A 179 -4.90 -20.33 1.04
N ASN A 180 -4.85 -19.67 2.20
CA ASN A 180 -4.41 -20.27 3.46
C ASN A 180 -5.30 -19.77 4.60
N ASP A 181 -5.88 -20.69 5.38
CA ASP A 181 -6.74 -20.33 6.52
C ASP A 181 -5.92 -19.75 7.70
N PHE A 182 -4.68 -20.24 7.86
CA PHE A 182 -3.77 -19.80 8.90
C PHE A 182 -2.32 -19.90 8.45
N LEU A 183 -1.47 -19.02 8.97
CA LEU A 183 -0.05 -18.98 8.66
C LEU A 183 0.78 -18.61 9.89
N THR A 184 1.98 -19.16 10.00
CA THR A 184 2.97 -18.70 10.98
C THR A 184 3.76 -17.51 10.43
N GLY A 185 4.28 -16.65 11.32
CA GLY A 185 5.15 -15.55 10.92
C GLY A 185 6.40 -16.01 10.16
N GLU A 186 6.95 -17.18 10.49
CA GLU A 186 8.06 -17.81 9.75
C GLU A 186 7.68 -18.19 8.31
N THR A 187 6.47 -18.75 8.13
CA THR A 187 5.97 -19.11 6.80
C THR A 187 5.76 -17.85 5.96
N ILE A 188 5.13 -16.83 6.54
CA ILE A 188 4.92 -15.54 5.87
C ILE A 188 6.27 -14.90 5.48
N LEU A 189 7.26 -14.95 6.36
CA LEU A 189 8.61 -14.45 6.09
C LEU A 189 9.25 -15.16 4.89
N LYS A 190 9.14 -16.50 4.83
CA LYS A 190 9.69 -17.31 3.74
C LYS A 190 8.99 -17.08 2.40
N GLU A 191 7.66 -16.97 2.42
CA GLU A 191 6.86 -16.79 1.22
C GLU A 191 6.96 -15.37 0.65
N THR A 192 6.97 -14.35 1.51
CA THR A 192 7.00 -12.95 1.06
C THR A 192 8.42 -12.38 0.96
N MET A 193 9.40 -12.96 1.66
CA MET A 193 10.76 -12.41 1.81
C MET A 193 10.80 -10.96 2.34
N ILE A 194 9.72 -10.45 2.95
CA ILE A 194 9.72 -9.11 3.56
C ILE A 194 10.76 -9.07 4.69
N PRO A 195 11.54 -7.99 4.86
CA PRO A 195 12.48 -7.90 5.98
C PRO A 195 11.81 -8.16 7.31
N LYS A 196 12.46 -8.96 8.16
CA LYS A 196 11.90 -9.39 9.45
C LYS A 196 11.30 -8.23 10.24
N ASP A 197 12.02 -7.13 10.41
CA ASP A 197 11.54 -5.99 11.20
C ASP A 197 10.33 -5.31 10.56
N SER A 198 10.33 -5.18 9.23
CA SER A 198 9.19 -4.64 8.47
C SER A 198 7.99 -5.56 8.52
N LEU A 199 8.21 -6.88 8.50
CA LEU A 199 7.16 -7.89 8.60
C LEU A 199 6.51 -7.85 9.99
N LEU A 200 7.29 -7.81 11.07
CA LEU A 200 6.77 -7.76 12.43
C LEU A 200 5.93 -6.49 12.66
N VAL A 201 6.38 -5.34 12.14
CA VAL A 201 5.60 -4.09 12.17
C VAL A 201 4.28 -4.24 11.38
N SER A 202 4.34 -4.83 10.19
CA SER A 202 3.16 -5.03 9.34
C SER A 202 2.14 -5.97 9.99
N LEU A 203 2.59 -7.09 10.56
CA LEU A 203 1.74 -8.02 11.32
C LEU A 203 1.14 -7.34 12.55
N GLY A 204 1.92 -6.53 13.28
CA GLY A 204 1.44 -5.77 14.42
C GLY A 204 0.30 -4.82 14.07
N LYS A 205 0.41 -4.10 12.95
CA LYS A 205 -0.66 -3.21 12.45
C LYS A 205 -1.90 -3.97 11.98
N LEU A 206 -1.71 -5.07 11.24
CA LEU A 206 -2.82 -5.92 10.80
C LEU A 206 -3.63 -6.51 11.97
N VAL A 207 -2.96 -6.83 13.09
CA VAL A 207 -3.62 -7.36 14.29
C VAL A 207 -4.23 -6.25 15.15
N ASN A 208 -3.50 -5.18 15.42
CA ASN A 208 -3.88 -4.19 16.43
C ASN A 208 -4.64 -2.98 15.85
N ASP A 209 -4.19 -2.45 14.71
CA ASP A 209 -4.71 -1.20 14.16
C ASP A 209 -5.88 -1.49 13.22
N HIS A 210 -5.64 -2.31 12.20
CA HIS A 210 -6.65 -2.68 11.20
C HIS A 210 -7.58 -3.79 11.69
N LYS A 211 -7.14 -4.59 12.68
CA LYS A 211 -7.87 -5.73 13.23
C LYS A 211 -8.29 -6.78 12.19
N LEU A 212 -7.59 -6.85 11.06
CA LEU A 212 -7.87 -7.81 9.99
C LEU A 212 -7.38 -9.22 10.31
N LEU A 213 -6.37 -9.34 11.19
CA LEU A 213 -5.83 -10.62 11.63
C LEU A 213 -6.05 -10.86 13.12
N ILE A 214 -6.14 -12.13 13.49
CA ILE A 214 -6.11 -12.64 14.87
C ILE A 214 -4.82 -13.41 15.06
N LYS A 215 -4.12 -13.16 16.17
CA LYS A 215 -2.87 -13.81 16.53
C LYS A 215 -3.06 -14.84 17.65
N ARG A 216 -2.33 -15.95 17.58
CA ARG A 216 -2.19 -16.94 18.66
C ARG A 216 -0.71 -17.25 18.93
N PRO A 217 -0.26 -17.26 20.20
CA PRO A 217 -1.00 -16.93 21.41
C PRO A 217 -1.37 -15.43 21.51
N ILE A 218 -2.42 -15.12 22.28
CA ILE A 218 -2.91 -13.75 22.46
C ILE A 218 -1.97 -13.04 23.46
N CYS A 219 -1.10 -12.18 22.94
CA CYS A 219 -0.25 -11.29 23.73
C CYS A 219 0.15 -10.07 22.90
N LYS A 220 0.66 -9.02 23.56
CA LYS A 220 1.03 -7.75 22.91
C LYS A 220 2.21 -7.90 21.94
N GLU A 221 3.13 -8.80 22.24
CA GLU A 221 4.33 -9.01 21.43
C GLU A 221 4.02 -9.86 20.20
N ILE A 222 4.55 -9.47 19.05
CA ILE A 222 4.45 -10.21 17.79
C ILE A 222 5.77 -10.98 17.58
N LYS A 223 5.68 -12.30 17.41
CA LYS A 223 6.82 -13.19 17.14
C LYS A 223 6.63 -13.94 15.83
N LEU A 224 7.72 -14.40 15.24
CA LEU A 224 7.66 -15.21 14.02
C LEU A 224 7.03 -16.59 14.26
N SER A 225 7.16 -17.12 15.48
CA SER A 225 6.52 -18.37 15.91
C SER A 225 5.00 -18.25 16.11
N ASP A 226 4.45 -17.04 16.10
CA ASP A 226 3.02 -16.83 16.29
C ASP A 226 2.25 -17.30 15.04
N THR A 227 1.02 -17.77 15.28
CA THR A 227 0.08 -18.16 14.22
C THR A 227 -0.97 -17.08 14.03
N PHE A 228 -1.26 -16.76 12.77
CA PHE A 228 -2.18 -15.71 12.37
C PHE A 228 -3.34 -16.29 11.56
N TYR A 229 -4.53 -15.71 11.74
CA TYR A 229 -5.79 -16.09 11.11
C TYR A 229 -6.49 -14.83 10.60
N VAL A 230 -7.28 -14.92 9.53
CA VAL A 230 -8.16 -13.82 9.11
C VAL A 230 -9.29 -13.65 10.12
N ARG A 231 -9.62 -12.39 10.43
CA ARG A 231 -10.78 -12.07 11.26
C ARG A 231 -12.06 -12.10 10.41
N GLU A 232 -13.01 -12.95 10.79
CA GLU A 232 -14.29 -13.08 10.07
C GLU A 232 -15.40 -12.15 10.62
N ASP A 233 -15.28 -11.67 11.87
CA ASP A 233 -16.31 -10.94 12.63
C ASP A 233 -16.21 -9.40 12.58
N LEU A 234 -15.69 -8.83 11.48
CA LEU A 234 -15.47 -7.39 11.32
C LEU A 234 -16.74 -6.52 11.15
#